data_AF-A0A816S9M5-F1
#
_entry.id   AF-A0A816S9M5-F1
#
_cell.length_a   1.000
_cell.length_b   1.000
_cell.length_c   1.000
_cell.angle_alpha   90.00
_cell.angle_beta   90.00
_cell.angle_gamma   90.00
#
_symmetry.space_group_name_H-M   'P 1'
#
loop_
_entity.id
_entity.type
_entity.pdbx_description
1 polymer ?
#
loop_
_entity_poly.entity_id
_entity_poly.type
_entity_poly.pdbx_seq_one_letter_code
_entity_poly.pdbx_strand_id
1 'polypeptide(L)'
;MLMAHPYALLKQLKTISGSVMGSNQSRANYRVELHAQIFFAGLPNIFITINPCDLHHPLAMKFAGVDLDIDNLTAELMPKSHERAAIVSNHPVGIARFF
;
A
#
# COMPACT_ATOMS: atom_id res chain seq x y z
N MET A 1 24.44 24.16 36.30
CA MET A 1 25.34 23.67 35.22
C MET A 1 25.24 22.14 35.16
N LEU A 2 24.15 21.59 34.60
CA LEU A 2 23.92 20.12 34.53
C LEU A 2 22.79 19.76 33.53
N MET A 3 22.80 20.34 32.32
CA MET A 3 21.75 20.06 31.32
C MET A 3 22.26 19.83 29.87
N ALA A 4 23.53 19.45 29.68
CA ALA A 4 24.10 19.22 28.34
C ALA A 4 24.42 17.74 28.00
N HIS A 5 24.31 16.82 28.97
CA HIS A 5 24.90 15.49 28.83
C HIS A 5 24.19 14.49 27.88
N PRO A 6 22.84 14.38 27.87
CA PRO A 6 22.17 13.34 27.08
C PRO A 6 22.14 13.64 25.57
N TYR A 7 22.06 14.92 25.18
CA TYR A 7 22.03 15.32 23.77
C TYR A 7 23.36 15.08 23.06
N ALA A 8 24.48 15.30 23.75
CA ALA A 8 25.82 15.03 23.23
C ALA A 8 26.00 13.52 22.96
N LEU A 9 25.58 12.67 23.90
CA LEU A 9 25.64 11.22 23.76
C LEU A 9 24.78 10.72 22.60
N LEU A 10 23.54 11.22 22.49
CA LEU A 10 22.66 10.88 21.37
C LEU A 10 23.24 11.30 20.02
N LYS A 11 23.95 12.44 19.97
CA LYS A 11 24.63 12.88 18.75
C LYS A 11 25.76 11.92 18.37
N GLN A 12 26.58 11.49 19.33
CA GLN A 12 27.65 10.52 19.09
C GLN A 12 27.11 9.16 18.63
N LEU A 13 26.04 8.67 19.26
CA LEU A 13 25.35 7.45 18.87
C LEU A 13 24.81 7.56 17.43
N LYS A 14 24.19 8.71 17.07
CA LYS A 14 23.76 8.97 15.70
C LYS A 14 24.92 8.91 14.70
N THR A 15 26.06 9.52 15.02
CA THR A 15 27.24 9.47 14.14
C THR A 15 27.71 8.04 13.87
N ILE A 16 27.81 7.20 14.90
CA ILE A 16 28.24 5.79 14.75
C ILE A 16 27.16 4.97 14.03
N SER A 17 25.89 5.18 14.37
CA SER A 17 24.82 4.43 13.71
C SER A 17 24.72 4.78 12.22
N GLY A 18 25.08 5.99 11.80
CA GLY A 18 25.10 6.39 10.39
C GLY A 18 26.00 5.51 9.50
N SER A 19 27.08 4.93 10.03
CA SER A 19 27.97 4.02 9.29
C SER A 19 27.51 2.55 9.32
N VAL A 20 26.54 2.21 10.19
CA VAL A 20 25.94 0.88 10.24
C VAL A 20 24.81 0.81 9.21
N MET A 21 25.00 -0.02 8.17
CA MET A 21 23.97 -0.28 7.16
C MET A 21 22.67 -0.76 7.81
N GLY A 22 21.54 -0.16 7.42
CA GLY A 22 20.21 -0.54 7.91
C GLY A 22 19.81 0.08 9.26
N SER A 23 20.73 0.78 9.95
CA SER A 23 20.38 1.56 11.14
C SER A 23 19.36 2.67 10.83
N ASN A 24 18.71 3.19 11.86
CA ASN A 24 17.77 4.30 11.70
C ASN A 24 18.44 5.56 11.10
N GLN A 25 19.70 5.82 11.46
CA GLN A 25 20.41 6.98 10.94
C GLN A 25 20.88 6.78 9.50
N SER A 26 21.39 5.59 9.13
CA SER A 26 21.78 5.33 7.73
C SER A 26 20.57 5.36 6.79
N ARG A 27 19.42 4.81 7.22
CA ARG A 27 18.14 4.94 6.50
C ARG A 27 17.68 6.39 6.35
N ALA A 28 17.92 7.24 7.35
CA ALA A 28 17.60 8.66 7.27
C ALA A 28 18.51 9.38 6.26
N ASN A 29 19.81 9.08 6.26
CA ASN A 29 20.77 9.63 5.31
C ASN A 29 20.42 9.22 3.87
N TYR A 30 20.11 7.94 3.63
CA TYR A 30 19.71 7.45 2.31
C TYR A 30 18.44 8.12 1.78
N ARG A 31 17.46 8.45 2.64
CA ARG A 31 16.28 9.22 2.19
C ARG A 31 16.67 10.59 1.69
N VAL A 32 17.54 11.31 2.41
CA VAL A 32 18.03 12.62 1.98
C VAL A 32 18.76 12.52 0.64
N GLU A 33 19.59 11.50 0.47
CA GLU A 33 20.30 11.24 -0.78
C GLU A 33 19.33 10.94 -1.93
N LEU A 34 18.33 10.08 -1.73
CA LEU A 34 17.28 9.82 -2.72
C LEU A 34 16.55 11.10 -3.13
N HIS A 35 16.20 11.97 -2.18
CA HIS A 35 15.61 13.27 -2.49
C HIS A 35 16.55 14.16 -3.30
N ALA A 36 17.84 14.22 -2.96
CA ALA A 36 18.83 14.97 -3.73
C ALA A 36 18.99 14.42 -5.16
N GLN A 37 18.97 13.10 -5.32
CA GLN A 37 19.02 12.44 -6.62
C GLN A 37 17.81 12.78 -7.49
N ILE A 38 16.60 12.93 -6.91
CA ILE A 38 15.42 13.40 -7.65
C ILE A 38 15.64 14.79 -8.25
N PHE A 39 16.28 15.71 -7.51
CA PHE A 39 16.58 17.05 -8.01
C PHE A 39 17.69 17.05 -9.07
N PHE A 40 18.68 16.17 -8.95
CA PHE A 40 19.84 16.12 -9.85
C PHE A 40 19.58 15.33 -11.14
N ALA A 41 19.01 14.13 -11.01
CA ALA A 41 18.82 13.17 -12.10
C ALA A 41 17.35 13.06 -12.57
N GLY A 42 16.43 13.78 -11.92
CA GLY A 42 15.01 13.69 -12.18
C GLY A 42 14.31 12.61 -11.37
N LEU A 43 12.97 12.60 -11.42
CA LEU A 43 12.17 11.59 -10.75
C LEU A 43 12.43 10.21 -11.39
N PRO A 44 12.55 9.13 -10.60
CA PRO A 44 12.49 7.79 -11.16
C PRO A 44 11.13 7.60 -11.83
N ASN A 45 11.13 7.15 -13.08
CA ASN A 45 9.89 6.79 -13.77
C ASN A 45 9.36 5.48 -13.18
N ILE A 46 8.37 5.59 -12.29
CA ILE A 46 7.70 4.42 -11.71
C ILE A 46 6.40 4.19 -12.48
N PHE A 47 6.35 3.12 -13.26
CA PHE A 47 5.12 2.66 -13.90
C PHE A 47 4.45 1.63 -12.99
N ILE A 48 3.30 1.98 -12.41
CA ILE A 48 2.52 1.10 -11.53
C ILE A 48 1.14 0.91 -12.16
N THR A 49 0.77 -0.34 -12.43
CA THR A 49 -0.61 -0.71 -12.74
C THR A 49 -1.25 -1.28 -11.48
N ILE A 50 -2.22 -0.56 -10.91
CA ILE A 50 -3.00 -1.03 -9.77
C ILE A 50 -4.31 -1.60 -10.30
N ASN A 51 -4.49 -2.92 -10.21
CA ASN A 51 -5.76 -3.57 -10.52
C ASN A 51 -6.40 -4.09 -9.21
N PRO A 52 -7.38 -3.39 -8.63
CA PRO A 52 -8.06 -3.85 -7.42
C PRO A 52 -8.85 -5.14 -7.71
N CYS A 53 -8.89 -6.05 -6.74
CA CYS A 53 -9.55 -7.33 -6.90
C CYS A 53 -11.08 -7.18 -7.06
N ASP A 54 -11.60 -7.75 -8.13
CA ASP A 54 -13.02 -7.84 -8.49
C ASP A 54 -13.88 -8.54 -7.43
N LEU A 55 -13.31 -9.50 -6.69
CA LEU A 55 -14.00 -10.23 -5.63
C LEU A 55 -14.59 -9.33 -4.55
N HIS A 56 -14.05 -8.14 -4.34
CA HIS A 56 -14.52 -7.21 -3.31
C HIS A 56 -15.44 -6.13 -3.87
N HIS A 57 -15.67 -6.12 -5.19
CA HIS A 57 -16.46 -5.09 -5.83
C HIS A 57 -17.93 -5.54 -5.95
N PRO A 58 -18.90 -4.78 -5.42
CA PRO A 58 -20.32 -5.14 -5.47
C PRO A 58 -20.84 -5.27 -6.90
N LEU A 59 -20.36 -4.43 -7.81
CA LEU A 59 -20.73 -4.50 -9.23
C LEU A 59 -20.27 -5.81 -9.90
N ALA A 60 -19.12 -6.36 -9.52
CA ALA A 60 -18.68 -7.65 -10.04
C ALA A 60 -19.63 -8.77 -9.59
N MET A 61 -20.11 -8.71 -8.34
CA MET A 61 -21.13 -9.63 -7.83
C MET A 61 -22.47 -9.44 -8.56
N LYS A 62 -22.91 -8.20 -8.81
CA LYS A 62 -24.15 -7.92 -9.57
C LYS A 62 -24.06 -8.47 -11.00
N PHE A 63 -22.93 -8.28 -11.68
CA PHE A 63 -22.72 -8.85 -13.02
C PHE A 63 -22.58 -10.37 -13.01
N ALA A 64 -22.12 -10.95 -11.90
CA ALA A 64 -22.14 -12.39 -11.68
C ALA A 64 -23.52 -12.93 -11.22
N GLY A 65 -24.57 -12.10 -11.26
CA GLY A 65 -25.96 -12.52 -11.01
C GLY A 65 -26.39 -12.50 -9.54
N VAL A 66 -25.58 -11.95 -8.64
CA VAL A 66 -25.99 -11.76 -7.23
C VAL A 66 -26.99 -10.62 -7.14
N ASP A 67 -28.14 -10.87 -6.51
CA ASP A 67 -29.13 -9.82 -6.30
C ASP A 67 -28.71 -8.89 -5.17
N LEU A 68 -27.99 -7.84 -5.54
CA LEU A 68 -27.56 -6.79 -4.64
C LEU A 68 -28.25 -5.47 -5.00
N ASP A 69 -28.78 -4.79 -3.99
CA ASP A 69 -29.11 -3.38 -4.08
C ASP A 69 -27.81 -2.57 -3.89
N ILE A 70 -27.35 -1.97 -4.99
CA ILE A 70 -26.09 -1.21 -5.01
C ILE A 70 -26.27 0.13 -4.28
N ASP A 71 -27.47 0.70 -4.30
CA ASP A 71 -27.75 2.01 -3.72
C ASP A 71 -27.84 1.95 -2.18
N ASN A 72 -28.17 0.78 -1.63
CA ASN A 72 -28.31 0.55 -0.18
C ASN A 72 -27.41 -0.59 0.33
N LEU A 73 -26.17 -0.67 -0.18
CA LEU A 73 -25.26 -1.76 0.19
C LEU A 73 -24.60 -1.56 1.55
N THR A 74 -24.65 -2.60 2.40
CA THR A 74 -23.81 -2.73 3.59
C THR A 74 -22.87 -3.94 3.46
N ALA A 75 -21.79 -3.97 4.23
CA ALA A 75 -20.82 -5.07 4.20
C ALA A 75 -21.44 -6.43 4.54
N GLU A 76 -22.53 -6.44 5.30
CA GLU A 76 -23.26 -7.64 5.73
C GLU A 76 -24.13 -8.25 4.62
N LEU A 77 -24.54 -7.43 3.63
CA LEU A 77 -25.32 -7.88 2.47
C LEU A 77 -24.45 -8.54 1.39
N MET A 78 -23.13 -8.40 1.48
CA MET A 78 -22.20 -9.03 0.55
C MET A 78 -22.00 -10.51 0.90
N PRO A 79 -21.93 -11.42 -0.10
CA PRO A 79 -21.56 -12.81 0.15
C PRO A 79 -20.19 -12.91 0.83
N LYS A 80 -19.96 -14.00 1.57
CA LYS A 80 -18.69 -14.24 2.25
C LYS A 80 -17.56 -14.43 1.24
N SER A 81 -16.32 -14.23 1.68
CA SER A 81 -15.17 -14.23 0.76
C SER A 81 -15.03 -15.48 -0.10
N HIS A 82 -15.29 -16.65 0.46
CA HIS A 82 -15.22 -17.92 -0.28
C HIS A 82 -16.38 -18.08 -1.27
N GLU A 83 -17.58 -17.60 -0.92
CA GLU A 83 -18.77 -17.61 -1.79
C GLU A 83 -18.54 -16.70 -2.99
N ARG A 84 -17.97 -15.50 -2.78
CA ARG A 84 -17.61 -14.58 -3.87
C ARG A 84 -16.64 -15.20 -4.85
N ALA A 85 -15.60 -15.89 -4.35
CA ALA A 85 -14.65 -16.60 -5.21
C ALA A 85 -15.33 -17.70 -6.04
N ALA A 86 -16.23 -18.48 -5.43
CA ALA A 86 -17.00 -19.48 -6.15
C ALA A 86 -17.95 -18.87 -7.19
N ILE A 87 -18.63 -17.77 -6.85
CA ILE A 87 -19.55 -17.06 -7.75
C ILE A 87 -18.81 -16.53 -8.98
N VAL A 88 -17.70 -15.81 -8.78
CA VAL A 88 -16.85 -15.26 -9.87
C VAL A 88 -16.35 -16.37 -10.79
N SER A 89 -15.88 -17.48 -10.21
CA SER A 89 -15.38 -18.63 -10.98
C SER A 89 -16.44 -19.27 -11.87
N ASN A 90 -17.71 -19.24 -11.43
CA ASN A 90 -18.83 -19.80 -12.18
C ASN A 90 -19.46 -18.82 -13.19
N HIS A 91 -19.12 -17.52 -13.14
CA HIS A 91 -19.71 -16.49 -14.01
C HIS A 91 -18.66 -15.69 -14.80
N PRO A 92 -17.76 -16.34 -15.57
CA PRO A 92 -16.62 -15.68 -16.21
C PRO A 92 -17.04 -14.57 -17.19
N VAL A 93 -18.19 -14.70 -17.85
CA VAL A 93 -18.73 -13.64 -18.74
C VAL A 93 -19.20 -12.42 -17.96
N GLY A 94 -19.81 -12.61 -16.79
CA GLY A 94 -20.21 -11.50 -15.91
C GLY A 94 -19.00 -10.72 -15.41
N ILE A 95 -17.93 -11.43 -15.06
CA ILE A 95 -16.67 -10.85 -14.61
C ILE A 95 -15.93 -10.16 -15.76
N ALA A 96 -15.95 -10.72 -16.96
CA ALA A 96 -15.41 -10.06 -18.14
C ALA A 96 -16.14 -8.75 -18.49
N ARG A 97 -17.42 -8.60 -18.14
CA ARG A 97 -18.18 -7.34 -18.31
C ARG A 97 -17.89 -6.28 -17.25
N PHE A 98 -17.30 -6.70 -16.12
CA PHE A 98 -16.91 -5.78 -15.06
C PHE A 98 -15.64 -4.98 -15.44
N PHE A 99 -14.74 -5.61 -16.18
CA PHE A 99 -13.52 -4.99 -16.73
C PHE A 99 -13.78 -4.28 -18.06
#